data_AF-A0AA47N572-F1
#
_entry.id   AF-A0AA47N572-F1
#
_cell.length_a   1.000
_cell.length_b   1.000
_cell.length_c   1.000
_cell.angle_alpha   90.00
_cell.angle_beta   90.00
_cell.angle_gamma   90.00
#
_symmetry.space_group_name_H-M   'P 1'
#
loop_
_entity.id
_entity.type
_entity.pdbx_description
1 polymer ?
#
loop_
_entity_poly.entity_id
_entity_poly.type
_entity_poly.pdbx_seq_one_letter_code
_entity_poly.pdbx_strand_id
1 'polypeptide(L)'
;MTLCTVCLRLREMPAELLRFPVRALKVKAAGFQPPSSRPDCDVLSYAPQWSVEALQHMVEVLHGQVTASVVSREPEPTVLLYDESGELIHRPLVASGLADPDSTALPPPGPTPGLAGSQSGPPRHPQDPPLAWRGPRVDHPGTPRTHPWPGRVPEWTTTPGLAGSQSGPPPLAW
;
A
#
# COMPACT_ATOMS: atom_id res chain seq x y z
N MET A 1 -31.52 -5.86 28.00
CA MET A 1 -30.20 -5.33 27.60
C MET A 1 -29.71 -6.13 26.40
N THR A 2 -29.98 -5.64 25.19
CA THR A 2 -29.55 -6.32 23.96
C THR A 2 -28.07 -6.01 23.76
N LEU A 3 -27.18 -6.99 23.97
CA LEU A 3 -25.77 -6.83 23.62
C LEU A 3 -25.68 -6.49 22.12
N CYS A 4 -24.91 -5.45 21.79
CA CYS A 4 -24.61 -5.10 20.41
C CYS A 4 -23.86 -6.27 19.76
N THR A 5 -24.57 -7.06 18.94
CA THR A 5 -24.05 -8.25 18.25
C THR A 5 -22.80 -7.94 17.40
N VAL A 6 -22.61 -6.67 17.02
CA VAL A 6 -21.46 -6.18 16.23
C VAL A 6 -20.13 -6.35 16.97
N CYS A 7 -20.09 -6.19 18.30
CA CYS A 7 -18.85 -6.26 19.05
C CYS A 7 -18.31 -7.69 19.23
N LEU A 8 -19.12 -8.73 18.98
CA LEU A 8 -18.74 -10.14 19.19
C LEU A 8 -17.66 -10.64 18.23
N ARG A 9 -17.41 -9.94 17.11
CA ARG A 9 -16.34 -10.28 16.16
C ARG A 9 -15.04 -9.52 16.41
N LEU A 10 -15.02 -8.55 17.32
CA LEU A 10 -13.80 -7.87 17.72
C LEU A 10 -13.06 -8.71 18.74
N ARG A 11 -11.74 -8.83 18.57
CA ARG A 11 -10.84 -9.49 19.51
C ARG A 11 -9.75 -8.52 19.89
N GLU A 12 -9.25 -8.66 21.11
CA GLU A 12 -8.06 -7.92 21.56
C GLU A 12 -6.85 -8.27 20.69
N MET A 13 -6.00 -7.27 20.43
CA MET A 13 -4.77 -7.46 19.69
C MET A 13 -3.66 -7.94 20.64
N PRO A 14 -3.06 -9.13 20.41
CA PRO A 14 -1.96 -9.62 21.23
C PRO A 14 -0.77 -8.66 21.23
N ALA A 15 -0.13 -8.48 22.40
CA ALA A 15 0.99 -7.54 22.56
C ALA A 15 2.17 -7.85 21.63
N GLU A 16 2.38 -9.12 21.31
CA GLU A 16 3.44 -9.59 20.40
C GLU A 16 3.24 -9.10 18.96
N LEU A 17 2.00 -8.74 18.58
CA LEU A 17 1.69 -8.19 17.26
C LEU A 17 1.87 -6.67 17.20
N LEU A 18 1.88 -5.97 18.35
CA LEU A 18 2.05 -4.52 18.39
C LEU A 18 3.49 -4.07 18.03
N ARG A 19 4.46 -4.99 18.02
CA ARG A 19 5.84 -4.70 17.60
C ARG A 19 6.00 -4.46 16.11
N PHE A 20 5.02 -4.86 15.29
CA PHE A 20 5.11 -4.70 13.85
C PHE A 20 4.69 -3.28 13.44
N PRO A 21 5.47 -2.61 12.58
CA PRO A 21 5.12 -1.27 12.14
C PRO A 21 3.85 -1.28 11.31
N VAL A 22 3.14 -0.15 11.35
CA VAL A 22 1.97 0.10 10.50
C VAL A 22 2.38 -0.02 9.03
N ARG A 23 1.66 -0.86 8.28
CA ARG A 23 1.90 -1.09 6.84
C ARG A 23 0.98 -0.30 5.92
N ALA A 24 -0.01 0.41 6.47
CA ALA A 24 -0.97 1.20 5.73
C ALA A 24 -0.99 2.64 6.24
N LEU A 25 -0.79 3.59 5.35
CA LEU A 25 -0.85 5.01 5.65
C LEU A 25 -2.08 5.61 4.95
N LYS A 26 -2.88 6.39 5.67
CA LYS A 26 -3.93 7.21 5.07
C LYS A 26 -3.28 8.44 4.42
N VAL A 27 -3.64 8.71 3.17
CA VAL A 27 -3.13 9.85 2.40
C VAL A 27 -4.27 10.56 1.66
N LYS A 28 -4.08 11.84 1.35
CA LYS A 28 -4.92 12.58 0.41
C LYS A 28 -4.36 12.45 -1.01
N ALA A 29 -5.19 12.10 -1.98
CA ALA A 29 -4.80 12.16 -3.39
C ALA A 29 -4.88 13.61 -3.90
N ALA A 30 -3.83 14.09 -4.57
CA ALA A 30 -3.74 15.42 -5.16
C ALA A 30 -4.12 15.44 -6.64
N GLY A 31 -4.37 16.65 -7.15
CA GLY A 31 -4.58 16.95 -8.56
C GLY A 31 -6.06 16.99 -8.98
N PHE A 32 -6.96 16.58 -8.10
CA PHE A 32 -8.39 16.60 -8.34
C PHE A 32 -9.17 16.75 -7.03
N GLN A 33 -10.40 17.23 -7.15
CA GLN A 33 -11.31 17.48 -6.06
C GLN A 33 -12.74 17.05 -6.47
N PRO A 34 -13.66 16.91 -5.51
CA PRO A 34 -15.04 16.59 -5.84
C PRO A 34 -15.63 17.66 -6.77
N PRO A 35 -16.55 17.29 -7.68
CA PRO A 35 -17.18 18.24 -8.58
C PRO A 35 -17.89 19.35 -7.80
N SER A 36 -17.76 20.59 -8.28
CA SER A 36 -18.32 21.79 -7.64
C SER A 36 -19.84 21.81 -7.68
N SER A 37 -20.44 21.19 -8.70
CA SER A 37 -21.88 20.94 -8.77
C SER A 37 -22.22 19.63 -8.07
N ARG A 38 -23.35 19.60 -7.35
CA ARG A 38 -23.85 18.38 -6.74
C ARG A 38 -24.05 17.30 -7.81
N PRO A 39 -23.59 16.06 -7.59
CA PRO A 39 -23.86 14.96 -8.51
C PRO A 39 -25.37 14.72 -8.59
N ASP A 40 -25.91 14.53 -9.81
CA ASP A 40 -27.30 14.13 -10.05
C ASP A 40 -27.46 12.60 -10.03
N CYS A 41 -26.61 11.91 -9.26
CA CYS A 41 -26.49 10.47 -9.22
C CYS A 41 -26.24 9.97 -7.78
N ASP A 42 -26.12 8.66 -7.60
CA ASP A 42 -25.87 8.05 -6.30
C ASP A 42 -24.57 8.59 -5.69
N VAL A 43 -24.65 9.04 -4.44
CA VAL A 43 -23.52 9.65 -3.70
C VAL A 43 -23.10 8.81 -2.49
N LEU A 44 -21.86 8.99 -2.06
CA LEU A 44 -21.34 8.33 -0.88
C LEU A 44 -21.96 8.91 0.41
N SER A 45 -22.48 8.07 1.29
CA SER A 45 -23.14 8.53 2.53
C SER A 45 -22.22 9.31 3.48
N TYR A 46 -20.91 9.03 3.46
CA TYR A 46 -19.92 9.70 4.30
C TYR A 46 -19.19 10.85 3.57
N ALA A 47 -19.40 11.01 2.26
CA ALA A 47 -18.75 12.02 1.45
C ALA A 47 -19.67 12.40 0.27
N PRO A 48 -20.81 13.08 0.54
CA PRO A 48 -21.88 13.31 -0.44
C PRO A 48 -21.48 14.18 -1.63
N GLN A 49 -20.31 14.81 -1.59
CA GLN A 49 -19.69 15.52 -2.71
C GLN A 49 -19.12 14.57 -3.77
N TRP A 50 -18.95 13.27 -3.46
CA TRP A 50 -18.48 12.25 -4.39
C TRP A 50 -19.61 11.31 -4.79
N SER A 51 -19.69 11.01 -6.09
CA SER A 51 -20.57 9.96 -6.60
C SER A 51 -20.01 8.56 -6.31
N VAL A 52 -20.90 7.57 -6.24
CA VAL A 52 -20.54 6.14 -6.18
C VAL A 52 -19.76 5.75 -7.43
N GLU A 53 -20.12 6.30 -8.59
CA GLU A 53 -19.44 6.09 -9.86
C GLU A 53 -17.97 6.53 -9.81
N ALA A 54 -17.70 7.72 -9.26
CA ALA A 54 -16.33 8.21 -9.09
C ALA A 54 -15.48 7.28 -8.20
N LEU A 55 -16.09 6.73 -7.14
CA LEU A 55 -15.44 5.74 -6.28
C LEU A 55 -15.12 4.46 -7.04
N GLN A 56 -16.09 3.91 -7.78
CA GLN A 56 -15.91 2.68 -8.56
C GLN A 56 -14.77 2.84 -9.56
N HIS A 57 -14.78 3.93 -10.32
CA HIS A 57 -13.72 4.24 -11.28
C HIS A 57 -12.34 4.32 -10.61
N MET A 58 -12.23 4.96 -9.44
CA MET A 58 -10.94 5.04 -8.72
C MET A 58 -10.51 3.69 -8.16
N VAL A 59 -11.42 2.86 -7.66
CA VAL A 59 -11.10 1.51 -7.18
C VAL A 59 -10.54 0.66 -8.32
N GLU A 60 -11.15 0.70 -9.50
CA GLU A 60 -10.69 -0.04 -10.68
C GLU A 60 -9.27 0.36 -11.09
N VAL A 61 -8.95 1.65 -11.11
CA VAL A 61 -7.61 2.13 -11.45
C VAL A 61 -6.58 1.76 -10.38
N LEU A 62 -6.97 1.74 -9.11
CA LEU A 62 -6.09 1.41 -7.98
C LEU A 62 -5.86 -0.10 -7.79
N HIS A 63 -6.55 -0.98 -8.53
CA HIS A 63 -6.34 -2.43 -8.44
C HIS A 63 -4.96 -2.88 -8.98
N GLY A 64 -4.25 -2.04 -9.72
CA GLY A 64 -2.91 -2.31 -10.29
C GLY A 64 -1.74 -1.82 -9.45
N GLN A 65 -0.53 -1.79 -10.05
CA GLN A 65 0.63 -1.16 -9.42
C GLN A 65 0.59 0.36 -9.62
N VAL A 66 0.66 1.11 -8.53
CA VAL A 66 0.58 2.57 -8.55
C VAL A 66 1.85 3.15 -7.94
N THR A 67 2.40 4.19 -8.57
CA THR A 67 3.49 4.98 -8.03
C THR A 67 2.94 6.23 -7.35
N ALA A 68 3.43 6.57 -6.15
CA ALA A 68 3.02 7.76 -5.42
C ALA A 68 4.18 8.73 -5.25
N SER A 69 3.96 10.02 -5.54
CA SER A 69 4.91 11.10 -5.22
C SER A 69 4.33 12.00 -4.12
N VAL A 70 5.11 12.26 -3.07
CA VAL A 70 4.65 13.08 -1.94
C VAL A 70 4.75 14.56 -2.32
N VAL A 71 3.62 15.27 -2.24
CA VAL A 71 3.55 16.71 -2.53
C VAL A 71 3.39 17.57 -1.27
N SER A 72 2.81 17.02 -0.20
CA SER A 72 2.80 17.64 1.13
C SER A 72 2.83 16.58 2.22
N ARG A 73 3.39 16.91 3.39
CA ARG A 73 3.43 16.04 4.57
C ARG A 73 2.46 16.46 5.67
N GLU A 74 2.03 17.72 5.69
CA GLU A 74 1.18 18.30 6.73
C GLU A 74 0.04 19.12 6.09
N PRO A 75 -1.13 19.22 6.74
CA PRO A 75 -1.55 18.51 7.97
C PRO A 75 -1.91 17.03 7.73
N GLU A 76 -2.25 16.65 6.50
CA GLU A 76 -2.45 15.25 6.07
C GLU A 76 -1.50 14.96 4.91
N PRO A 77 -0.76 13.83 4.92
CA PRO A 77 0.13 13.47 3.82
C PRO A 77 -0.64 13.44 2.50
N THR A 78 -0.17 14.21 1.53
CA THR A 78 -0.81 14.38 0.23
C THR A 78 0.11 13.88 -0.87
N VAL A 79 -0.42 13.08 -1.80
CA VAL A 79 0.35 12.40 -2.85
C VAL A 79 -0.28 12.57 -4.22
N LEU A 80 0.55 12.71 -5.26
CA LEU A 80 0.13 12.43 -6.64
C LEU A 80 0.29 10.95 -6.91
N LEU A 81 -0.66 10.38 -7.66
CA LEU A 81 -0.70 8.96 -7.98
C LEU A 81 -0.57 8.78 -9.49
N TYR A 82 0.30 7.85 -9.88
CA TYR A 82 0.64 7.55 -11.26
C TYR A 82 0.42 6.07 -11.55
N ASP A 83 -0.11 5.78 -12.72
CA ASP A 83 -0.23 4.41 -13.22
C ASP A 83 1.15 3.84 -13.66
N GLU A 84 1.13 2.62 -14.19
CA GLU A 84 2.32 1.93 -14.69
C GLU A 84 2.96 2.63 -15.91
N SER A 85 2.19 3.43 -16.65
CA SER A 85 2.69 4.21 -17.78
C SER A 85 3.33 5.53 -17.35
N GLY A 86 3.21 5.89 -16.07
CA GLY A 86 3.71 7.15 -15.52
C GLY A 86 2.72 8.31 -15.67
N GLU A 87 1.46 8.04 -16.01
CA GLU A 87 0.42 9.06 -16.19
C GLU A 87 -0.41 9.22 -14.92
N LEU A 88 -0.94 10.43 -14.70
CA LEU A 88 -1.74 10.76 -13.52
C LEU A 88 -3.08 10.02 -13.55
N ILE A 89 -3.34 9.20 -12.53
CA ILE A 89 -4.52 8.31 -12.49
C ILE A 89 -5.86 9.05 -12.43
N HIS A 90 -5.86 10.31 -12.00
CA HIS A 90 -7.09 11.10 -11.85
C HIS A 90 -7.55 11.72 -13.18
N ARG A 91 -6.74 11.68 -14.24
CA ARG A 91 -7.09 12.32 -15.53
C ARG A 91 -8.38 11.78 -16.15
N PRO A 92 -8.62 10.46 -16.22
CA PRO A 92 -9.89 9.94 -16.75
C PRO A 92 -11.11 10.37 -15.93
N LEU A 93 -10.94 10.50 -14.60
CA LEU A 93 -11.99 10.95 -13.69
C LEU A 93 -12.37 12.42 -13.94
N VAL A 94 -11.38 13.28 -14.17
CA VAL A 94 -11.62 14.69 -14.53
C VAL A 94 -12.20 14.81 -15.94
N ALA A 95 -11.68 14.05 -16.90
CA ALA A 95 -12.15 14.08 -18.29
C ALA A 95 -13.61 13.62 -18.44
N SER A 96 -14.08 12.73 -17.56
CA SER A 96 -15.47 12.25 -17.51
C SER A 96 -16.40 13.15 -16.69
N GLY A 97 -15.90 14.22 -16.08
CA GLY A 97 -16.70 15.13 -15.24
C GLY A 97 -17.07 14.57 -13.87
N LEU A 98 -16.45 13.45 -13.46
CA LEU A 98 -16.64 12.84 -12.14
C LEU A 98 -15.81 13.53 -11.04
N ALA A 99 -14.89 14.41 -11.43
CA ALA A 99 -14.07 15.24 -10.56
C ALA A 99 -13.69 16.55 -11.24
N ASP A 100 -13.42 17.59 -10.43
CA ASP A 100 -12.83 18.83 -10.91
C ASP A 100 -11.30 18.80 -10.72
N PRO A 101 -10.51 19.49 -11.58
CA PRO A 101 -9.09 19.65 -11.34
C PRO A 101 -8.85 20.45 -10.06
N ASP A 102 -7.85 20.04 -9.27
CA ASP A 102 -7.45 20.77 -8.08
C ASP A 102 -6.44 21.85 -8.46
N SER A 103 -6.86 23.12 -8.39
CA SER A 103 -6.03 24.28 -8.66
C SER A 103 -5.03 24.59 -7.54
N THR A 104 -5.11 23.91 -6.39
CA THR A 104 -4.13 24.02 -5.30
C THR A 104 -2.99 23.01 -5.41
N ALA A 105 -3.03 22.10 -6.40
CA ALA A 105 -1.90 21.26 -6.74
C ALA A 105 -0.74 22.16 -7.18
N LEU A 106 0.26 22.30 -6.31
CA LEU A 106 1.50 22.99 -6.63
C LEU A 106 2.01 22.51 -8.00
N PRO A 107 2.53 23.40 -8.86
CA PRO A 107 3.17 22.94 -10.08
C PRO A 107 4.24 21.90 -9.69
N PRO A 108 4.46 20.85 -10.51
CA PRO A 108 5.64 20.02 -10.33
C PRO A 108 6.84 20.96 -10.19
N PRO A 109 7.81 20.68 -9.31
CA PRO A 109 8.97 21.54 -9.17
C PRO A 109 9.52 21.77 -10.59
N GLY A 110 9.43 23.02 -11.06
CA GLY A 110 10.00 23.39 -12.34
C GLY A 110 11.47 23.00 -12.36
N PRO A 111 12.11 22.86 -13.53
CA PRO A 111 13.56 22.69 -13.58
C PRO A 111 14.15 23.83 -12.76
N THR A 112 14.78 23.51 -11.63
CA THR A 112 15.39 24.47 -10.73
C THR A 112 16.24 25.39 -11.59
N PRO A 113 15.96 26.71 -11.68
CA PRO A 113 16.85 27.62 -12.38
C PRO A 113 18.19 27.45 -11.71
N GLY A 114 19.17 26.93 -12.47
CA GLY A 114 20.46 26.58 -11.94
C GLY A 114 20.97 27.74 -11.10
N LEU A 115 21.23 27.46 -9.82
CA LEU A 115 22.14 28.30 -9.07
C LEU A 115 23.40 28.37 -9.92
N ALA A 116 23.60 29.48 -10.61
CA ALA A 116 24.89 29.94 -11.07
C ALA A 116 25.71 30.21 -9.80
N GLY A 117 26.18 29.13 -9.19
CA GLY A 117 27.02 29.11 -8.01
C GLY A 117 28.16 28.16 -8.35
N SER A 118 29.26 28.73 -8.79
CA SER A 118 30.54 28.09 -9.06
C SER A 118 30.87 27.06 -7.97
N GLN A 119 30.74 25.77 -8.27
CA GLN A 119 31.37 24.72 -7.49
C GLN A 119 31.92 23.67 -8.45
N SER A 120 33.23 23.77 -8.69
CA SER A 120 34.03 22.73 -9.34
C SER A 120 34.02 21.48 -8.47
N GLY A 121 33.31 20.46 -8.91
CA GLY A 121 33.38 19.08 -8.42
C GLY A 121 33.35 18.11 -9.61
N PRO A 122 33.94 16.91 -9.51
CA PRO A 122 34.10 16.02 -10.65
C PRO A 122 32.73 15.50 -11.14
N PRO A 123 32.59 15.20 -12.44
CA PRO A 123 31.32 14.81 -13.03
C PRO A 123 30.81 13.49 -12.45
N ARG A 124 29.52 13.44 -12.10
CA ARG A 124 28.86 12.19 -11.69
C ARG A 124 28.68 11.26 -12.89
N HIS A 125 28.91 9.97 -12.64
CA HIS A 125 28.75 8.92 -13.65
C HIS A 125 27.25 8.66 -13.92
N PRO A 126 26.84 8.29 -15.16
CA PRO A 126 25.43 8.08 -15.55
C PRO A 126 24.68 6.92 -14.87
N GLN A 127 25.23 6.33 -13.81
CA GLN A 127 24.74 5.11 -13.15
C GLN A 127 24.33 5.36 -11.68
N ASP A 128 24.23 6.61 -11.24
CA ASP A 128 23.82 6.93 -9.87
C ASP A 128 22.30 6.71 -9.72
N PRO A 129 21.83 5.77 -8.88
CA PRO A 129 20.41 5.49 -8.72
C PRO A 129 19.67 6.65 -8.02
N PRO A 130 18.38 6.88 -8.33
CA PRO A 130 17.62 7.95 -7.68
C PRO A 130 17.51 7.70 -6.17
N LEU A 131 17.48 8.79 -5.41
CA LEU A 131 17.40 8.78 -3.94
C LEU A 131 16.09 8.12 -3.49
N ALA A 132 16.15 6.82 -3.22
CA ALA A 132 15.10 6.09 -2.52
C ALA A 132 14.86 6.74 -1.15
N TRP A 133 13.58 6.88 -0.77
CA TRP A 133 13.19 7.27 0.57
C TRP A 133 13.92 6.42 1.61
N ARG A 134 14.80 7.05 2.40
CA ARG A 134 15.29 6.49 3.65
C ARG A 134 14.45 7.11 4.76
N GLY A 135 13.69 6.27 5.47
CA GLY A 135 12.96 6.68 6.66
C GLY A 135 13.89 7.25 7.75
N PRO A 136 13.32 7.74 8.87
CA PRO A 136 14.11 8.23 9.98
C PRO A 136 15.09 7.15 10.47
N ARG A 137 16.37 7.53 10.54
CA ARG A 137 17.46 6.68 11.00
C ARG A 137 17.29 6.46 12.50
N VAL A 138 16.84 5.29 12.88
CA VAL A 138 16.87 4.84 14.27
C VAL A 138 18.28 4.35 14.53
N ASP A 139 19.05 5.08 15.36
CA ASP A 139 20.36 4.62 15.78
C ASP A 139 20.19 3.41 16.71
N HIS A 140 20.56 2.23 16.22
CA HIS A 140 20.68 1.03 17.04
C HIS A 140 22.07 0.98 17.69
N PRO A 141 22.17 0.88 19.02
CA PRO A 141 23.44 0.56 19.65
C PRO A 141 23.80 -0.91 19.42
N GLY A 142 24.95 -1.14 18.76
CA GLY A 142 25.80 -2.32 18.92
C GLY A 142 25.30 -3.66 18.35
N THR A 143 25.85 -4.07 17.20
CA THR A 143 25.85 -5.47 16.76
C THR A 143 26.65 -6.37 17.71
N PRO A 144 26.22 -7.62 17.94
CA PRO A 144 27.13 -8.73 18.08
C PRO A 144 27.10 -9.63 16.83
N ARG A 145 28.33 -10.02 16.49
CA ARG A 145 28.84 -10.97 15.49
C ARG A 145 27.88 -11.98 14.85
N THR A 146 28.12 -12.10 13.56
CA THR A 146 27.92 -13.24 12.67
C THR A 146 28.05 -14.62 13.32
N HIS A 147 27.01 -15.43 13.17
CA HIS A 147 27.12 -16.88 13.07
C HIS A 147 26.57 -17.32 11.70
N PRO A 148 27.28 -18.19 10.96
CA PRO A 148 26.81 -18.69 9.68
C PRO A 148 25.65 -19.69 9.91
N TRP A 149 24.59 -19.53 9.12
CA TRP A 149 23.48 -20.47 9.03
C TRP A 149 24.00 -21.84 8.58
N PRO A 150 23.79 -22.94 9.34
CA PRO A 150 23.91 -24.27 8.76
C PRO A 150 22.61 -24.53 7.98
N GLY A 151 22.75 -24.82 6.69
CA GLY A 151 21.65 -25.29 5.88
C GLY A 151 21.06 -26.59 6.43
N ARG A 152 19.77 -26.78 6.22
CA ARG A 152 19.12 -28.01 5.71
C ARG A 152 17.62 -27.86 5.92
N VAL A 153 16.88 -27.87 4.81
CA VAL A 153 15.42 -27.99 4.78
C VAL A 153 15.06 -29.39 5.28
N PRO A 154 14.12 -29.58 6.22
CA PRO A 154 13.56 -30.90 6.46
C PRO A 154 12.56 -31.23 5.34
N GLU A 155 13.01 -32.07 4.43
CA GLU A 155 12.19 -32.87 3.53
C GLU A 155 11.26 -33.75 4.38
N TRP A 156 9.94 -33.62 4.22
CA TRP A 156 8.98 -34.50 4.89
C TRP A 156 8.90 -35.81 4.12
N THR A 157 9.76 -36.77 4.46
CA THR A 157 9.68 -38.12 3.91
C THR A 157 8.72 -38.95 4.76
N THR A 158 7.53 -39.21 4.22
CA THR A 158 6.58 -40.19 4.73
C THR A 158 7.22 -41.58 4.72
N THR A 159 7.31 -42.23 5.88
CA THR A 159 7.48 -43.70 5.97
C THR A 159 6.47 -44.25 6.97
N PRO A 160 5.50 -45.08 6.56
CA PRO A 160 4.88 -46.05 7.44
C PRO A 160 5.58 -47.40 7.25
N GLY A 161 6.04 -48.00 8.34
CA GLY A 161 6.58 -49.35 8.36
C GLY A 161 5.52 -50.39 7.98
N LEU A 162 5.90 -51.28 7.06
CA LEU A 162 5.47 -52.68 6.97
C LEU A 162 5.89 -53.41 8.27
N ALA A 163 5.26 -54.47 8.79
CA ALA A 163 4.29 -55.43 8.27
C ALA A 163 3.60 -56.15 9.45
N GLY A 164 2.47 -56.79 9.18
CA GLY A 164 1.85 -57.76 10.10
C GLY A 164 0.56 -58.36 9.53
N SER A 165 0.71 -59.32 8.61
CA SER A 165 -0.37 -60.12 8.00
C SER A 165 -1.07 -61.08 8.97
N GLN A 166 -2.38 -61.28 8.76
CA GLN A 166 -3.22 -62.50 8.92
C GLN A 166 -4.68 -62.05 9.08
N SER A 167 -5.76 -62.71 8.65
CA SER A 167 -6.12 -63.81 7.73
C SER A 167 -7.66 -63.68 7.58
N GLY A 168 -8.27 -64.34 6.59
CA GLY A 168 -9.67 -64.23 6.16
C GLY A 168 -10.84 -64.54 7.14
N PRO A 169 -12.10 -64.68 6.63
CA PRO A 169 -13.31 -64.00 7.15
C PRO A 169 -14.42 -65.02 7.59
N PRO A 170 -15.76 -64.75 7.63
CA PRO A 170 -16.64 -63.59 7.97
C PRO A 170 -17.70 -64.04 9.07
N PRO A 171 -19.04 -63.75 9.07
CA PRO A 171 -19.89 -62.56 8.80
C PRO A 171 -20.93 -62.23 9.93
N LEU A 172 -21.82 -61.26 9.63
CA LEU A 172 -23.27 -61.13 9.98
C LEU A 172 -23.77 -60.29 11.18
N ALA A 173 -24.78 -59.47 10.81
CA ALA A 173 -25.96 -59.03 11.54
C ALA A 173 -25.73 -57.96 12.63
N TRP A 174 -26.45 -56.84 12.71
CA TRP A 174 -27.80 -56.46 12.26
C TRP A 174 -27.82 -55.00 11.82
#